data_AF-R7V7R9-F1
#
_entry.id   AF-R7V7R9-F1
#
_cell.length_a   1.000
_cell.length_b   1.000
_cell.length_c   1.000
_cell.angle_alpha   90.00
_cell.angle_beta   90.00
_cell.angle_gamma   90.00
#
_symmetry.space_group_name_H-M   'P 1'
#
loop_
_entity.id
_entity.type
_entity.pdbx_description
1 polymer ?
#
loop_
_entity_poly.entity_id
_entity_poly.type
_entity_poly.pdbx_seq_one_letter_code
_entity_poly.pdbx_strand_id
1 'polypeptide(L)'
;QIYTDWANHYLEKARHKRFITDLQSDISDGVLLASVIEAVTNEKVEGIHAKPKTASQMVENITACLSFLAGIGVNVDSLSAKDVREGNLKAILGLFFSLSRFKQQQKTQHSSVQNQNVVAPPQQSSKSNNLNGNRSLGRPHNLNGNVESR
;
A
#
# COMPACT_ATOMS: atom_id res chain seq x y z
N GLN A 1 3.15 17.40 14.49
CA GLN A 1 3.28 17.89 13.11
C GLN A 1 3.17 16.75 12.10
N ILE A 2 4.06 15.73 12.08
CA ILE A 2 3.99 14.62 11.09
C ILE A 2 2.58 14.01 10.91
N TYR A 3 1.90 13.62 11.99
CA TYR A 3 0.54 13.05 11.89
C TYR A 3 -0.54 14.07 11.52
N THR A 4 -0.35 15.33 11.89
CA THR A 4 -1.23 16.44 11.49
C THR A 4 -1.18 16.61 9.97
N ASP A 5 0.01 16.72 9.40
CA ASP A 5 0.21 16.89 7.95
C ASP A 5 -0.29 15.66 7.18
N TRP A 6 0.04 14.47 7.69
CA TRP A 6 -0.44 13.21 7.11
C TRP A 6 -1.96 13.13 7.08
N ALA A 7 -2.65 13.46 8.18
CA ALA A 7 -4.12 13.43 8.23
C ALA A 7 -4.75 14.51 7.34
N ASN A 8 -4.20 15.72 7.35
CA ASN A 8 -4.66 16.83 6.50
C ASN A 8 -4.54 16.50 5.01
N HIS A 9 -3.50 15.77 4.60
CA HIS A 9 -3.37 15.29 3.22
C HIS A 9 -4.56 14.41 2.78
N TYR A 10 -5.05 13.52 3.64
CA TYR A 10 -6.24 12.71 3.31
C TYR A 10 -7.52 13.54 3.31
N LEU A 11 -7.67 14.46 4.27
CA LEU A 11 -8.81 15.37 4.33
C LEU A 11 -8.90 16.23 3.06
N GLU A 12 -7.78 16.75 2.56
CA GLU A 12 -7.70 17.54 1.33
C GLU A 12 -8.07 16.71 0.10
N LYS A 13 -7.57 15.47 0.03
CA LYS A 13 -7.89 14.52 -1.04
C LYS A 13 -9.39 14.18 -1.07
N ALA A 14 -10.00 14.02 0.10
CA ALA A 14 -11.44 13.80 0.27
C ALA A 14 -12.28 15.09 0.19
N ARG A 15 -11.67 16.25 -0.09
CA ARG A 15 -12.33 17.56 -0.23
C ARG A 15 -13.08 18.03 1.04
N HIS A 16 -12.57 17.69 2.22
CA HIS A 16 -13.08 18.24 3.47
C HIS A 16 -12.75 19.73 3.60
N LYS A 17 -13.65 20.46 4.27
CA LYS A 17 -13.52 21.90 4.52
C LYS A 17 -12.81 22.23 5.83
N ARG A 18 -12.64 21.24 6.72
CA ARG A 18 -12.01 21.38 8.03
C ARG A 18 -10.71 20.58 8.03
N PHE A 19 -9.66 21.18 8.58
CA PHE A 19 -8.33 20.60 8.74
C PHE A 19 -7.93 20.62 10.21
N ILE A 20 -7.01 19.73 10.56
CA ILE A 20 -6.43 19.66 11.90
C ILE A 20 -5.41 20.79 12.03
N THR A 21 -5.60 21.62 13.04
CA THR A 21 -4.65 22.67 13.45
C THR A 21 -3.96 22.29 14.74
N ASP A 22 -4.70 21.71 15.69
CA ASP A 22 -4.19 21.16 16.93
C ASP A 22 -4.72 19.74 17.12
N LEU A 23 -3.82 18.76 17.05
CA LEU A 23 -4.19 17.35 17.03
C LEU A 23 -4.90 16.90 18.31
N GLN A 24 -4.58 17.51 19.45
CA GLN A 24 -5.18 17.12 20.73
C GLN A 24 -6.64 17.58 20.80
N SER A 25 -6.89 18.87 20.56
CA SER A 25 -8.24 19.45 20.66
C SER A 25 -9.14 19.05 19.50
N ASP A 26 -8.65 19.07 18.25
CA ASP A 26 -9.48 18.83 17.06
C ASP A 26 -9.98 17.37 16.95
N ILE A 27 -9.31 16.42 17.62
CA ILE A 27 -9.65 14.99 17.60
C ILE A 27 -10.51 14.58 18.82
N SER A 28 -10.53 15.41 19.88
CA SER A 28 -11.15 15.08 21.16
C SER A 28 -12.69 14.90 21.11
N ASP A 29 -13.36 15.46 20.10
CA ASP A 29 -14.81 15.34 19.92
C ASP A 29 -15.23 14.13 19.06
N GLY A 30 -14.26 13.44 18.46
CA GLY A 30 -14.44 12.29 17.58
C GLY A 30 -14.99 12.60 16.19
N VAL A 31 -15.40 13.84 15.89
CA VAL A 31 -16.04 14.18 14.60
C VAL A 31 -14.99 14.32 13.50
N LEU A 32 -13.93 15.08 13.75
CA LEU A 32 -12.85 15.20 12.79
C LEU A 32 -12.05 13.89 12.68
N LEU A 33 -11.95 13.15 13.79
CA LEU A 33 -11.38 11.80 13.79
C LEU A 33 -12.08 10.89 12.80
N ALA A 34 -13.42 10.82 12.86
CA ALA A 34 -14.22 10.05 11.91
C ALA A 34 -13.93 10.49 10.47
N SER A 35 -13.93 11.80 10.20
CA SER A 35 -13.63 12.33 8.86
C SER A 35 -12.25 11.90 8.34
N VAL A 36 -11.23 11.88 9.20
CA VAL A 36 -9.90 11.40 8.84
C VAL A 36 -9.93 9.89 8.53
N ILE A 37 -10.58 9.10 9.38
CA ILE A 37 -10.71 7.66 9.18
C ILE A 37 -11.41 7.39 7.85
N GLU A 38 -12.53 8.04 7.57
CA GLU A 38 -13.28 7.90 6.31
C GLU A 38 -12.43 8.28 5.09
N ALA A 39 -11.70 9.40 5.17
CA ALA A 39 -10.81 9.84 4.10
C ALA A 39 -9.65 8.87 3.86
N VAL A 40 -9.19 8.20 4.92
CA VAL A 40 -8.11 7.23 4.87
C VAL A 40 -8.61 5.89 4.33
N THR A 41 -9.68 5.33 4.88
CA THR A 41 -10.21 3.99 4.57
C THR A 41 -11.10 3.96 3.33
N ASN A 42 -11.60 5.12 2.89
CA ASN A 42 -12.63 5.26 1.87
C ASN A 42 -13.96 4.59 2.26
N GLU A 43 -14.21 4.40 3.56
CA GLU A 43 -15.41 3.76 4.09
C GLU A 43 -15.97 4.60 5.24
N LYS A 44 -17.31 4.71 5.31
CA LYS A 44 -18.01 5.60 6.23
C LYS A 44 -18.06 5.03 7.64
N VAL A 45 -17.82 5.86 8.65
CA VAL A 45 -18.01 5.47 10.05
C VAL A 45 -19.47 5.75 10.44
N GLU A 46 -20.21 4.71 10.79
CA GLU A 46 -21.59 4.85 11.23
C GLU A 46 -21.69 5.29 12.70
N GLY A 47 -22.81 5.90 13.08
CA GLY A 47 -23.09 6.26 14.48
C GLY A 47 -22.39 7.52 15.00
N ILE A 48 -21.84 8.38 14.13
CA ILE A 48 -21.19 9.62 14.54
C ILE A 48 -22.21 10.75 14.78
N HIS A 49 -22.18 11.31 15.98
CA HIS A 49 -22.88 12.54 16.34
C HIS A 49 -22.18 13.74 15.69
N ALA A 50 -22.79 14.34 14.67
CA ALA A 50 -22.20 15.48 13.93
C ALA A 50 -21.98 16.75 14.78
N LYS A 51 -22.70 16.87 15.90
CA LYS A 51 -22.60 18.00 16.85
C LYS A 51 -22.68 17.47 18.29
N PRO A 52 -21.62 16.83 18.81
CA PRO A 52 -21.63 16.29 20.16
C PRO A 52 -21.70 17.45 21.16
N LYS A 53 -22.69 17.44 22.04
CA LYS A 53 -22.90 18.46 23.08
C LYS A 53 -22.45 17.98 24.46
N THR A 54 -22.42 16.67 24.67
CA THR A 54 -22.07 16.05 25.95
C THR A 54 -20.78 15.25 25.82
N ALA A 55 -20.07 15.11 26.94
CA ALA A 55 -18.87 14.28 27.00
C ALA A 55 -19.17 12.81 26.63
N SER A 56 -20.38 12.32 26.92
CA SER A 56 -20.82 10.98 26.50
C SER A 56 -20.85 10.87 24.98
N GLN A 57 -21.46 11.83 24.28
CA GLN A 57 -21.52 11.82 22.81
C GLN A 57 -20.13 11.89 22.16
N MET A 58 -19.20 12.65 22.75
CA MET A 58 -17.81 12.68 22.29
C MET A 58 -17.12 11.32 22.47
N VAL A 59 -17.31 10.67 23.62
CA VAL A 59 -16.78 9.32 23.87
C VAL A 59 -17.43 8.29 22.95
N GLU A 60 -18.74 8.38 22.71
CA GLU A 60 -19.46 7.52 21.77
C GLU A 60 -18.91 7.66 20.34
N ASN A 61 -18.66 8.89 19.87
CA ASN A 61 -18.02 9.13 18.58
C ASN A 61 -16.65 8.46 18.47
N ILE A 62 -15.80 8.65 19.49
CA ILE A 62 -14.46 8.05 19.51
C ILE A 62 -14.56 6.53 19.58
N THR A 63 -15.47 6.00 20.40
CA THR A 63 -15.68 4.56 20.54
C THR A 63 -16.14 3.95 19.22
N ALA A 64 -17.07 4.58 18.50
CA ALA A 64 -17.48 4.14 17.17
C ALA A 64 -16.31 4.11 16.19
N CYS A 65 -15.45 5.14 16.22
CA CYS A 65 -14.22 5.17 15.43
C CYS A 65 -13.27 4.00 15.76
N LEU A 66 -13.04 3.72 17.05
CA LEU A 66 -12.19 2.62 17.49
C LEU A 66 -12.78 1.26 17.08
N SER A 67 -14.09 1.05 17.30
CA SER A 67 -14.78 -0.18 16.91
C SER A 67 -14.73 -0.42 15.40
N PHE A 68 -14.91 0.64 14.60
CA PHE A 68 -14.76 0.56 13.14
C PHE A 68 -13.34 0.14 12.74
N LEU A 69 -12.32 0.76 13.35
CA LEU A 69 -10.92 0.43 13.09
C LEU A 69 -10.58 -1.02 13.49
N ALA A 70 -11.10 -1.49 14.62
CA ALA A 70 -10.97 -2.89 15.03
C ALA A 70 -11.62 -3.85 14.01
N GLY A 71 -12.81 -3.50 13.49
CA GLY A 71 -13.55 -4.29 12.52
C GLY A 71 -12.81 -4.52 11.19
N ILE A 72 -12.00 -3.54 10.75
CA ILE A 72 -11.18 -3.65 9.54
C ILE A 72 -9.77 -4.22 9.81
N GLY A 73 -9.47 -4.61 11.05
CA GLY A 73 -8.21 -5.26 11.44
C GLY A 73 -7.10 -4.32 11.92
N VAL A 74 -7.41 -3.09 12.31
CA VAL A 74 -6.44 -2.20 12.97
C VAL A 74 -6.35 -2.52 14.45
N ASN A 75 -5.13 -2.69 14.96
CA ASN A 75 -4.90 -2.98 16.36
C ASN A 75 -5.11 -1.73 17.24
N VAL A 76 -6.27 -1.64 17.89
CA VAL A 76 -6.68 -0.50 18.74
C VAL A 76 -6.95 -0.88 20.20
N ASP A 77 -6.71 -2.13 20.60
CA ASP A 77 -7.01 -2.65 21.95
C ASP A 77 -6.28 -1.91 23.09
N SER A 78 -5.14 -1.27 22.77
CA SER A 78 -4.36 -0.49 23.74
C SER A 78 -4.83 0.96 23.90
N LEU A 79 -5.88 1.37 23.18
CA LEU A 79 -6.36 2.76 23.14
C LEU A 79 -7.68 2.90 23.89
N SER A 80 -7.76 3.93 24.73
CA SER A 80 -8.99 4.27 25.45
C SER A 80 -9.65 5.49 24.82
N ALA A 81 -10.96 5.37 24.53
CA ALA A 81 -11.76 6.50 24.02
C ALA A 81 -11.74 7.70 24.98
N LYS A 82 -11.66 7.44 26.29
CA LYS A 82 -11.58 8.49 27.31
C LYS A 82 -10.27 9.26 27.22
N ASP A 83 -9.13 8.58 27.07
CA ASP A 83 -7.82 9.22 26.97
C ASP A 83 -7.74 10.12 25.72
N VAL A 84 -8.32 9.67 24.60
CA VAL A 84 -8.40 10.47 23.37
C VAL A 84 -9.26 11.72 23.60
N ARG A 85 -10.42 11.58 24.26
CA ARG A 85 -11.31 12.72 24.59
C ARG A 85 -10.65 13.73 25.53
N GLU A 86 -9.82 13.27 26.45
CA GLU A 86 -9.08 14.12 27.39
C GLU A 86 -7.88 14.82 26.71
N GLY A 87 -7.67 14.59 25.41
CA GLY A 87 -6.56 15.18 24.67
C GLY A 87 -5.23 14.55 25.03
N ASN A 88 -5.20 13.31 25.54
CA ASN A 88 -3.95 12.64 25.89
C ASN A 88 -3.13 12.37 24.61
N LEU A 89 -2.06 13.14 24.44
CA LEU A 89 -1.24 13.09 23.24
C LEU A 89 -0.68 11.68 22.98
N LYS A 90 -0.35 10.91 24.01
CA LYS A 90 0.18 9.54 23.84
C LYS A 90 -0.88 8.61 23.22
N ALA A 91 -2.12 8.69 23.69
CA ALA A 91 -3.22 7.90 23.14
C ALA A 91 -3.54 8.32 21.70
N ILE A 92 -3.59 9.63 21.45
CA ILE A 92 -3.84 10.18 20.10
C ILE A 92 -2.74 9.76 19.13
N LEU A 93 -1.47 9.90 19.51
CA LEU A 93 -0.35 9.46 18.66
C LEU A 93 -0.39 7.95 18.42
N GLY A 94 -0.75 7.14 19.42
CA GLY A 94 -0.94 5.70 19.28
C GLY A 94 -2.03 5.34 18.25
N LEU A 95 -3.14 6.08 18.26
CA LEU A 95 -4.23 5.93 17.30
C LEU A 95 -3.77 6.19 15.86
N PHE A 96 -3.15 7.34 15.62
CA PHE A 96 -2.65 7.69 14.29
C PHE A 96 -1.51 6.78 13.83
N PHE A 97 -0.68 6.29 14.76
CA PHE A 97 0.34 5.29 14.48
C PHE A 97 -0.29 3.99 13.96
N SER A 98 -1.26 3.42 14.69
CA SER A 98 -1.97 2.21 14.25
C SER A 98 -2.65 2.39 12.89
N LEU A 99 -3.32 3.53 12.67
CA LEU A 99 -3.99 3.83 11.41
C LEU A 99 -3.00 3.98 10.24
N SER A 100 -1.90 4.70 10.45
CA SER A 100 -0.86 4.89 9.43
C SER A 100 -0.22 3.56 9.02
N ARG A 101 0.06 2.67 9.98
CA ARG A 101 0.62 1.34 9.77
C ARG A 101 -0.32 0.46 8.95
N PHE A 102 -1.62 0.48 9.24
CA PHE A 102 -2.64 -0.21 8.46
C PHE A 102 -2.62 0.22 6.98
N LYS A 103 -2.59 1.53 6.70
CA LYS A 103 -2.49 2.03 5.32
C LYS A 103 -1.19 1.66 4.62
N GLN A 104 -0.07 1.65 5.34
CA GLN A 104 1.21 1.27 4.76
C GLN A 104 1.21 -0.20 4.31
N GLN A 105 0.62 -1.10 5.10
CA GLN A 105 0.50 -2.53 4.75
C GLN A 105 -0.33 -2.75 3.47
N GLN A 106 -1.37 -1.96 3.24
CA GLN A 106 -2.16 -2.03 1.99
C GLN A 106 -1.33 -1.67 0.75
N LYS A 107 -0.39 -0.71 0.87
CA LYS A 107 0.40 -0.23 -0.27
C LYS A 107 1.47 -1.24 -0.71
N THR A 108 2.02 -2.02 0.22
CA THR A 108 3.06 -3.03 -0.06
C THR A 108 2.51 -4.22 -0.86
N GLN A 109 1.22 -4.57 -0.69
CA GLN A 109 0.58 -5.68 -1.43
C GLN A 109 0.32 -5.37 -2.91
N HIS A 110 0.25 -4.09 -3.31
CA HIS A 110 0.02 -3.69 -4.71
C HIS A 110 1.30 -3.49 -5.53
N SER A 111 2.49 -3.64 -4.93
CA SER A 111 3.78 -3.38 -5.60
C SER A 111 4.50 -4.64 -6.09
N SER A 112 3.90 -5.83 -5.96
CA SER A 112 4.49 -7.11 -6.40
C SER A 112 3.98 -7.60 -7.78
N VAL A 113 3.14 -6.84 -8.49
CA VAL A 113 2.64 -7.22 -9.83
C VAL A 113 2.92 -6.14 -10.88
N GLN A 114 4.18 -5.78 -11.09
CA GLN A 114 4.59 -5.11 -12.33
C GLN A 114 6.06 -5.37 -12.65
N ASN A 115 6.43 -6.61 -12.97
CA ASN A 115 7.68 -6.88 -13.69
C ASN A 115 7.62 -8.14 -14.58
N GLN A 116 6.55 -8.28 -15.37
CA GLN A 116 6.55 -9.13 -16.56
C GLN A 116 5.86 -8.37 -17.69
N ASN A 117 6.65 -7.67 -18.51
CA ASN A 117 6.34 -7.41 -19.92
C ASN A 117 7.58 -6.79 -20.61
N VAL A 118 8.63 -7.58 -20.77
CA VAL A 118 9.58 -7.36 -21.87
C VAL A 118 9.11 -8.20 -23.05
N VAL A 119 8.36 -7.56 -23.94
CA VAL A 119 7.91 -8.12 -25.20
C VAL A 119 9.13 -8.22 -26.11
N ALA A 120 9.67 -9.42 -26.28
CA ALA A 120 10.62 -9.71 -27.36
C ALA A 120 9.82 -9.94 -28.67
N PRO A 121 10.30 -9.42 -29.82
CA PRO A 121 9.62 -9.62 -31.11
C PRO A 121 9.70 -11.10 -31.56
N PRO A 122 8.76 -11.56 -32.40
CA PRO A 122 8.69 -12.95 -32.82
C PRO A 122 9.68 -13.25 -33.95
N GLN A 123 10.52 -14.28 -33.79
CA GLN A 123 11.18 -14.98 -34.90
C GLN A 123 10.97 -16.50 -34.77
N GLN A 124 9.96 -16.99 -35.48
CA GLN A 124 9.92 -18.36 -36.02
C GLN A 124 10.86 -18.40 -37.25
N SER A 125 11.54 -19.47 -37.66
CA SER A 125 11.77 -20.83 -37.16
C SER A 125 12.80 -21.50 -38.11
N SER A 126 13.44 -22.58 -37.64
CA SER A 126 13.87 -23.75 -38.43
C SER A 126 15.13 -23.72 -39.34
N LYS A 127 16.19 -24.36 -38.83
CA LYS A 127 17.07 -25.39 -39.43
C LYS A 127 17.36 -25.42 -40.95
N SER A 128 18.67 -25.38 -41.24
CA SER A 128 19.46 -26.15 -42.24
C SER A 128 18.96 -26.32 -43.68
N ASN A 129 19.72 -25.79 -44.64
CA ASN A 129 20.49 -26.66 -45.54
C ASN A 129 21.53 -25.87 -46.36
N ASN A 130 22.74 -26.42 -46.38
CA ASN A 130 23.87 -26.02 -47.21
C ASN A 130 23.89 -26.91 -48.46
N LEU A 131 23.87 -26.32 -49.67
CA LEU A 131 24.28 -26.97 -50.93
C LEU A 131 24.68 -25.92 -52.00
N ASN A 132 26.00 -25.70 -52.07
CA ASN A 132 26.89 -25.80 -53.24
C ASN A 132 26.65 -24.98 -54.53
N GLY A 133 27.71 -24.31 -54.99
CA GLY A 133 27.88 -23.89 -56.38
C GLY A 133 29.11 -23.01 -56.66
N ASN A 134 30.17 -23.61 -57.21
CA ASN A 134 31.40 -23.03 -57.81
C ASN A 134 32.45 -22.47 -56.82
N ARG A 135 33.76 -22.72 -56.96
CA ARG A 135 34.57 -23.14 -58.12
C ARG A 135 35.95 -23.62 -57.64
N SER A 136 36.53 -24.52 -58.43
CA SER A 136 37.96 -24.60 -58.74
C SER A 136 38.95 -25.36 -57.83
N LEU A 137 39.52 -26.39 -58.48
CA LEU A 137 40.94 -26.76 -58.58
C LEU A 137 41.61 -27.47 -57.38
N GLY A 138 41.96 -28.75 -57.61
CA GLY A 138 43.04 -29.41 -56.88
C GLY A 138 42.89 -30.92 -56.68
N ARG A 139 43.22 -31.70 -57.70
CA ARG A 139 43.77 -33.08 -57.54
C ARG A 139 45.13 -32.99 -56.81
N PRO A 140 45.79 -34.09 -56.37
CA PRO A 140 45.33 -35.46 -56.14
C PRO A 140 45.92 -36.18 -54.88
N HIS A 141 45.50 -37.44 -54.68
CA HIS A 141 46.30 -38.63 -54.29
C HIS A 141 46.84 -38.82 -52.85
N ASN A 142 46.33 -39.92 -52.25
CA ASN A 142 47.05 -41.12 -51.81
C ASN A 142 47.12 -41.47 -50.32
N LEU A 143 46.69 -42.73 -50.07
CA LEU A 143 47.23 -43.75 -49.16
C LEU A 143 47.22 -43.53 -47.63
N ASN A 144 46.39 -44.40 -47.02
CA ASN A 144 46.82 -45.50 -46.17
C ASN A 144 47.03 -45.26 -44.66
N GLY A 145 46.52 -46.22 -43.89
CA GLY A 145 47.08 -46.62 -42.60
C GLY A 145 46.20 -46.34 -41.40
N ASN A 146 45.70 -47.42 -40.79
CA ASN A 146 45.96 -47.84 -39.39
C ASN A 146 45.97 -46.75 -38.29
N VAL A 147 45.59 -46.95 -37.03
CA VAL A 147 45.01 -48.00 -36.18
C VAL A 147 45.25 -47.47 -34.75
N GLU A 148 44.43 -47.90 -33.78
CA GLU A 148 44.73 -47.94 -32.32
C GLU A 148 44.94 -46.60 -31.57
N SER A 149 44.08 -46.29 -30.61
CA SER A 149 44.06 -46.79 -29.22
C SER A 149 45.12 -46.14 -28.34
N ARG A 150 44.63 -45.36 -27.36
CA ARG A 150 45.01 -45.45 -25.95
C ARG A 150 44.03 -44.70 -25.09
#